data_AF-A0A969I8H7-F1
#
_entry.id   AF-A0A969I8H7-F1
#
_cell.length_a   1.000
_cell.length_b   1.000
_cell.length_c   1.000
_cell.angle_alpha   90.00
_cell.angle_beta   90.00
_cell.angle_gamma   90.00
#
_symmetry.space_group_name_H-M   'P 1'
#
loop_
_entity.id
_entity.type
_entity.pdbx_description
1 polymer ?
#
loop_
_entity_poly.entity_id
_entity_poly.type
_entity_poly.pdbx_seq_one_letter_code
_entity_poly.pdbx_strand_id
1 'polypeptide(L)'
;MRSFDLEFCKDRFRSRSHFDLSIADNTFLQFELLYSQYGYSIDISGSNLTVAYNTFEIPIISKLRIDIDDNEFHPLLLLGTSLAFRLSATATDSTGTADFSSVTNSTMFSLIFGTGVEYDLSPTESLFLNARYLLGLTNVSNTSTSAKQSTFQFTLGYLGTF
;
A
#
# COMPACT_ATOMS: atom_id res chain seq x y z
N MET A 1 -29.85 -19.98 -11.02
CA MET A 1 -29.05 -19.18 -10.08
C MET A 1 -27.75 -18.82 -10.79
N ARG A 2 -27.60 -17.57 -11.23
CA ARG A 2 -26.41 -17.10 -11.96
C ARG A 2 -25.32 -16.76 -10.94
N SER A 3 -24.15 -17.35 -11.11
CA SER A 3 -22.92 -17.00 -10.40
C SER A 3 -22.68 -15.50 -10.61
N PHE A 4 -22.73 -14.72 -9.53
CA PHE A 4 -22.16 -13.38 -9.49
C PHE A 4 -20.68 -13.58 -9.17
N ASP A 5 -19.85 -13.65 -10.21
CA ASP A 5 -18.41 -13.50 -10.07
C ASP A 5 -18.13 -12.03 -9.69
N LEU A 6 -18.10 -11.76 -8.40
CA LEU A 6 -17.54 -10.53 -7.86
C LEU A 6 -16.02 -10.67 -7.96
N GLU A 7 -15.45 -10.24 -9.08
CA GLU A 7 -14.00 -10.12 -9.21
C GLU A 7 -13.53 -9.04 -8.23
N PHE A 8 -12.95 -9.52 -7.13
CA PHE A 8 -12.52 -8.72 -6.00
C PHE A 8 -11.55 -7.62 -6.44
N CYS A 9 -11.76 -6.40 -5.91
CA CYS A 9 -10.95 -5.19 -6.08
C CYS A 9 -9.48 -5.46 -6.46
N LYS A 10 -9.14 -5.25 -7.73
CA LYS A 10 -7.78 -5.44 -8.26
C LYS A 10 -7.10 -4.09 -8.39
N ASP A 11 -5.99 -3.91 -7.68
CA ASP A 11 -5.07 -2.79 -7.89
C ASP A 11 -4.66 -2.79 -9.37
N ARG A 12 -5.06 -1.75 -10.12
CA ARG A 12 -4.70 -1.63 -11.53
C ARG A 12 -3.25 -1.19 -11.69
N PHE A 13 -2.81 -0.30 -10.80
CA PHE A 13 -1.45 0.22 -10.83
C PHE A 13 -1.06 0.80 -9.49
N ARG A 14 0.17 0.52 -9.05
CA ARG A 14 0.73 1.07 -7.83
C ARG A 14 2.20 1.40 -8.04
N SER A 15 2.56 2.66 -7.80
CA SER A 15 3.94 3.15 -7.84
C SER A 15 4.37 3.59 -6.44
N ARG A 16 5.61 3.28 -6.09
CA ARG A 16 6.21 3.61 -4.79
C ARG A 16 7.62 4.14 -4.99
N SER A 17 7.90 5.27 -4.36
CA SER A 17 9.25 5.76 -4.11
C SER A 17 9.49 5.80 -2.61
N HIS A 18 10.71 5.54 -2.16
CA HIS A 18 11.07 5.63 -0.75
C HIS A 18 12.44 6.25 -0.55
N PHE A 19 12.67 6.73 0.65
CA PHE A 19 13.95 7.24 1.10
C PHE A 19 14.14 6.88 2.58
N ASP A 20 15.32 6.38 2.91
CA ASP A 20 15.67 5.91 4.24
C ASP A 20 16.66 6.88 4.91
N LEU A 21 16.37 7.24 6.15
CA LEU A 21 17.25 7.99 7.03
C LEU A 21 17.73 7.10 8.16
N SER A 22 19.03 6.85 8.25
CA SER A 22 19.64 6.18 9.40
C SER A 22 19.57 7.12 10.61
N ILE A 23 18.87 6.71 11.66
CA ILE A 23 18.81 7.45 12.94
C ILE A 23 19.87 6.90 13.89
N ALA A 24 20.05 5.58 13.88
CA ALA A 24 21.06 4.85 14.62
C ALA A 24 21.59 3.70 13.75
N ASP A 25 22.65 3.03 14.19
CA ASP A 25 23.32 1.96 13.43
C ASP A 25 22.37 0.83 13.02
N ASN A 26 21.33 0.56 13.83
CA ASN A 26 20.35 -0.49 13.62
C ASN A 26 18.92 0.03 13.36
N THR A 27 18.72 1.35 13.32
CA THR A 27 17.37 1.94 13.24
C THR A 27 17.29 2.96 12.13
N PHE A 28 16.31 2.76 11.23
CA PHE A 28 16.10 3.57 10.05
C PHE A 28 14.68 4.12 10.02
N LEU A 29 14.53 5.33 9.53
CA LEU A 29 13.24 5.94 9.27
C LEU A 29 13.04 6.09 7.77
N GLN A 30 12.08 5.34 7.25
CA GLN A 30 11.71 5.33 5.85
C GLN A 30 10.49 6.21 5.61
N PHE A 31 10.66 7.13 4.68
CA PHE A 31 9.57 7.92 4.11
C PHE A 31 9.23 7.35 2.75
N GLU A 32 7.95 7.08 2.51
CA GLU A 32 7.50 6.62 1.21
C GLU A 32 6.52 7.62 0.59
N LEU A 33 6.53 7.67 -0.74
CA LEU A 33 5.50 8.31 -1.54
C LEU A 33 4.88 7.25 -2.42
N LEU A 34 3.57 7.10 -2.31
CA LEU A 34 2.82 6.07 -2.98
C LEU A 34 1.67 6.65 -3.78
N TYR A 35 1.58 6.25 -5.05
CA TYR A 35 0.40 6.48 -5.87
C TYR A 35 -0.25 5.13 -6.21
N SER A 36 -1.53 4.98 -5.87
CA SER A 36 -2.29 3.75 -6.13
C SER A 36 -3.56 4.07 -6.91
N GLN A 37 -3.84 3.25 -7.93
CA GLN A 37 -5.06 3.27 -8.72
C GLN A 37 -5.77 1.94 -8.52
N TYR A 38 -6.90 2.00 -7.84
CA TYR A 38 -7.81 0.89 -7.65
C TYR A 38 -8.90 0.97 -8.71
N GLY A 39 -9.31 -0.17 -9.24
CA GLY A 39 -10.48 -0.18 -10.10
C GLY A 39 -11.02 -1.56 -10.36
N TYR A 40 -12.31 -1.62 -10.63
CA TYR A 40 -12.99 -2.85 -10.99
C TYR A 40 -14.01 -2.56 -12.10
N SER A 41 -14.24 -3.53 -12.96
CA SER A 41 -15.25 -3.44 -14.02
C SER A 41 -16.26 -4.57 -13.79
N ILE A 42 -17.55 -4.25 -13.78
CA ILE A 42 -18.64 -5.21 -13.64
C ILE A 42 -19.50 -5.13 -14.89
N ASP A 43 -19.70 -6.27 -15.53
CA ASP A 43 -20.59 -6.40 -16.68
C ASP A 43 -21.99 -6.77 -16.16
N ILE A 44 -22.92 -5.81 -16.20
CA ILE A 44 -24.31 -6.02 -15.79
C ILE A 44 -25.19 -5.96 -17.03
N SER A 45 -25.68 -7.12 -17.46
CA SER A 45 -26.69 -7.24 -18.54
C SER A 45 -26.33 -6.48 -19.84
N GLY A 46 -25.04 -6.48 -20.22
CA GLY A 46 -24.54 -5.83 -21.44
C GLY A 46 -24.12 -4.36 -21.28
N SER A 47 -24.15 -3.82 -20.05
CA SER A 47 -23.54 -2.53 -19.70
C SER A 47 -22.33 -2.76 -18.81
N ASN A 48 -21.19 -2.15 -19.16
CA ASN A 48 -19.95 -2.25 -18.40
C ASN A 48 -19.87 -1.06 -17.44
N LEU A 49 -19.98 -1.33 -16.14
CA LEU A 49 -19.73 -0.35 -15.10
C LEU A 49 -18.27 -0.45 -14.67
N THR A 50 -17.50 0.60 -14.91
CA THR A 50 -16.10 0.71 -14.45
C THR A 50 -16.01 1.69 -13.30
N VAL A 51 -15.52 1.22 -12.16
CA VAL A 51 -15.24 2.05 -11.00
C VAL A 51 -13.73 2.23 -10.90
N ALA A 52 -13.29 3.48 -10.78
CA ALA A 52 -11.89 3.86 -10.61
C ALA A 52 -11.73 4.76 -9.37
N TYR A 53 -10.69 4.48 -8.59
CA TYR A 53 -10.42 5.13 -7.33
C TYR A 53 -8.92 5.35 -7.17
N ASN A 54 -8.48 6.60 -7.17
CA ASN A 54 -7.06 6.94 -7.10
C ASN A 54 -6.72 7.54 -5.74
N THR A 55 -5.60 7.11 -5.17
CA THR A 55 -5.12 7.58 -3.87
C THR A 55 -3.65 7.92 -3.93
N PHE A 56 -3.30 8.98 -3.23
CA PHE A 56 -1.93 9.31 -2.89
C PHE A 56 -1.70 9.02 -1.41
N GLU A 57 -0.62 8.33 -1.07
CA GLU A 57 -0.36 7.87 0.29
C GLU A 57 1.08 8.20 0.69
N ILE A 58 1.23 8.64 1.94
CA ILE A 58 2.52 8.99 2.55
C ILE A 58 2.72 8.08 3.78
N PRO A 59 3.35 6.90 3.59
CA PRO A 59 3.83 6.06 4.68
C PRO A 59 5.06 6.65 5.37
N ILE A 60 5.08 6.60 6.70
CA ILE A 60 6.25 6.84 7.53
C ILE A 60 6.49 5.56 8.34
N ILE A 61 7.62 4.91 8.12
CA ILE A 61 7.93 3.58 8.64
C ILE A 61 9.26 3.62 9.38
N SER A 62 9.25 3.23 10.65
CA SER A 62 10.46 2.89 11.39
C SER A 62 10.84 1.44 11.09
N LYS A 63 12.10 1.23 10.70
CA LYS A 63 12.70 -0.09 10.53
C LYS A 63 13.71 -0.31 11.64
N LEU A 64 13.64 -1.46 12.28
CA LEU A 64 14.65 -1.95 13.20
C LEU A 64 15.33 -3.15 12.54
N ARG A 65 16.62 -2.99 12.23
CA ARG A 65 17.50 -4.06 11.77
C ARG A 65 18.06 -4.78 12.98
N ILE A 66 17.97 -6.10 12.96
CA ILE A 66 18.49 -6.95 14.02
C ILE A 66 19.77 -7.57 13.48
N ASP A 67 20.89 -6.98 13.85
CA ASP A 67 22.20 -7.51 13.49
C ASP A 67 22.52 -8.70 14.40
N ILE A 68 22.83 -9.84 13.77
CA ILE A 68 23.28 -11.05 14.43
C ILE A 68 24.76 -11.19 14.10
N ASP A 69 25.61 -11.29 15.13
CA ASP A 69 27.07 -11.32 14.97
C ASP A 69 27.52 -12.33 13.90
N ASP A 70 28.42 -11.88 13.01
CA ASP A 70 29.03 -12.64 11.91
C ASP A 70 28.03 -13.29 10.92
N ASN A 71 26.87 -12.66 10.68
CA ASN A 71 25.87 -13.14 9.74
C ASN A 71 25.55 -12.11 8.65
N GLU A 72 25.42 -12.56 7.40
CA GLU A 72 24.95 -11.74 6.27
C GLU A 72 23.43 -11.56 6.26
N PHE A 73 22.70 -12.29 7.11
CA PHE A 73 21.24 -12.26 7.20
C PHE A 73 20.75 -11.43 8.38
N HIS A 74 19.99 -10.38 8.08
CA HIS A 74 19.49 -9.40 9.04
C HIS A 74 17.97 -9.35 9.03
N PRO A 75 17.30 -9.87 10.07
CA PRO A 75 15.87 -9.68 10.25
C PRO A 75 15.53 -8.19 10.42
N LEU A 76 14.40 -7.79 9.82
CA LEU A 76 13.84 -6.45 9.90
C LEU A 76 12.48 -6.49 10.59
N LEU A 77 12.25 -5.55 11.50
CA LEU A 77 10.93 -5.23 12.02
C LEU A 77 10.49 -3.88 11.48
N LEU A 78 9.27 -3.81 10.93
CA LEU A 78 8.71 -2.59 10.36
C LEU A 78 7.48 -2.18 11.16
N LEU A 79 7.48 -0.94 11.64
CA LEU A 79 6.35 -0.33 12.31
C LEU A 79 6.15 1.08 11.79
N GLY A 80 4.91 1.45 11.47
CA GLY A 80 4.67 2.77 10.92
C GLY A 80 3.22 3.18 10.90
N THR A 81 3.02 4.36 10.34
CA THR A 81 1.72 4.95 10.07
C THR A 81 1.66 5.37 8.62
N SER A 82 0.45 5.43 8.08
CA SER A 82 0.25 5.91 6.72
C SER A 82 -0.93 6.84 6.65
N LEU A 83 -0.75 7.93 5.90
CA LEU A 83 -1.78 8.88 5.59
C LEU A 83 -2.08 8.84 4.09
N ALA A 84 -3.29 8.42 3.73
CA ALA A 84 -3.76 8.37 2.36
C ALA A 84 -4.76 9.48 2.08
N PHE A 85 -4.64 10.11 0.93
CA PHE A 85 -5.51 11.13 0.38
C PHE A 85 -6.14 10.58 -0.90
N ARG A 86 -7.46 10.65 -0.97
CA ARG A 86 -8.19 10.30 -2.18
C ARG A 86 -8.05 11.44 -3.19
N LEU A 87 -7.57 11.10 -4.39
CA LEU A 87 -7.43 12.02 -5.51
C LEU A 87 -8.65 12.01 -6.43
N SER A 88 -9.22 10.83 -6.68
CA SER A 88 -10.42 10.68 -7.51
C SER A 88 -11.25 9.46 -7.11
N ALA A 89 -12.55 9.54 -7.36
CA ALA A 89 -13.52 8.46 -7.15
C ALA A 89 -14.60 8.56 -8.23
N THR A 90 -14.45 7.81 -9.32
CA THR A 90 -15.31 7.92 -10.50
C THR A 90 -15.91 6.59 -10.89
N ALA A 91 -17.20 6.58 -11.20
CA ALA A 91 -17.91 5.44 -11.77
C ALA A 91 -18.34 5.78 -13.19
N THR A 92 -17.95 4.98 -14.17
CA THR A 92 -18.24 5.20 -15.59
C THR A 92 -19.08 4.04 -16.11
N ASP A 93 -20.20 4.34 -16.74
CA ASP A 93 -21.04 3.39 -17.47
C ASP A 93 -21.28 3.85 -18.92
N SER A 94 -22.19 3.18 -19.63
CA SER A 94 -22.57 3.54 -21.01
C SER A 94 -23.26 4.90 -21.15
N THR A 95 -23.69 5.52 -20.06
CA THR A 95 -24.44 6.79 -20.02
C THR A 95 -23.57 7.97 -19.59
N GLY A 96 -22.44 7.74 -18.91
CA GLY A 96 -21.48 8.77 -18.57
C GLY A 96 -20.59 8.42 -17.37
N THR A 97 -19.88 9.43 -16.87
CA THR A 97 -19.04 9.32 -15.67
C THR A 97 -19.66 10.11 -14.52
N ALA A 98 -19.89 9.44 -13.39
CA ALA A 98 -20.35 10.05 -12.14
C ALA A 98 -19.20 10.11 -11.12
N ASP A 99 -19.08 11.24 -10.44
CA ASP A 99 -18.18 11.41 -9.29
C ASP A 99 -18.91 11.04 -7.99
N PHE A 100 -18.34 10.12 -7.21
CA PHE A 100 -18.85 9.68 -5.92
C PHE A 100 -17.90 10.04 -4.76
N SER A 101 -17.05 11.04 -4.96
CA SER A 101 -16.15 11.59 -3.94
C SER A 101 -16.89 12.10 -2.68
N SER A 102 -18.15 12.53 -2.80
CA SER A 102 -18.96 13.02 -1.68
C SER A 102 -19.31 11.94 -0.63
N VAL A 103 -19.36 10.67 -1.03
CA VAL A 103 -19.75 9.55 -0.14
C VAL A 103 -18.57 8.74 0.40
N THR A 104 -17.35 9.07 -0.02
CA THR A 104 -16.11 8.45 0.47
C THR A 104 -15.30 9.44 1.32
N ASN A 105 -14.42 8.97 2.19
CA ASN A 105 -13.54 9.86 2.96
C ASN A 105 -12.40 10.42 2.11
N SER A 106 -12.11 11.71 2.26
CA SER A 106 -11.00 12.36 1.56
C SER A 106 -9.64 11.93 2.11
N THR A 107 -9.58 11.62 3.41
CA THR A 107 -8.34 11.25 4.11
C THR A 107 -8.56 9.95 4.86
N MET A 108 -7.61 9.04 4.75
CA MET A 108 -7.63 7.75 5.40
C MET A 108 -6.32 7.53 6.16
N PHE A 109 -6.41 7.03 7.39
CA PHE A 109 -5.27 6.75 8.25
C PHE A 109 -5.14 5.25 8.46
N SER A 110 -3.90 4.74 8.36
CA SER A 110 -3.59 3.32 8.55
C SER A 110 -2.37 3.14 9.44
N LEU A 111 -2.34 2.03 10.17
CA LEU A 111 -1.14 1.53 10.82
C LEU A 111 -0.44 0.52 9.92
N ILE A 112 0.88 0.52 9.96
CA ILE A 112 1.73 -0.41 9.21
C ILE A 112 2.44 -1.29 10.22
N PHE A 113 2.30 -2.60 10.04
CA PHE A 113 3.08 -3.59 10.76
C PHE A 113 3.70 -4.52 9.73
N GLY A 114 4.97 -4.85 9.90
CA GLY A 114 5.64 -5.72 8.96
C GLY A 114 6.89 -6.32 9.54
N THR A 115 7.41 -7.28 8.79
CA THR A 115 8.70 -7.87 9.01
C THR A 115 9.39 -8.04 7.67
N GLY A 116 10.70 -8.13 7.68
CA GLY A 116 11.46 -8.38 6.49
C GLY A 116 12.77 -9.05 6.83
N VAL A 117 13.54 -9.26 5.79
CA VAL A 117 14.89 -9.78 5.86
C VAL A 117 15.72 -8.99 4.89
N GLU A 118 16.93 -8.63 5.30
CA GLU A 118 17.97 -8.06 4.48
C GLU A 118 19.12 -9.07 4.43
N TYR A 119 19.68 -9.26 3.25
CA TYR A 119 20.77 -10.19 3.00
C TYR A 119 21.90 -9.44 2.31
N ASP A 120 23.03 -9.33 2.98
CA ASP A 120 24.22 -8.66 2.46
C ASP A 120 24.89 -9.58 1.42
N LEU A 121 24.88 -9.16 0.15
CA LEU A 121 25.58 -9.85 -0.94
C LEU A 121 27.07 -9.50 -0.93
N SER A 122 27.38 -8.26 -0.58
CA SER A 122 28.72 -7.70 -0.45
C SER A 122 28.69 -6.54 0.54
N PRO A 123 29.85 -5.99 0.97
CA PRO A 123 29.88 -4.86 1.90
C PRO A 123 29.14 -3.60 1.42
N THR A 124 28.80 -3.52 0.13
CA THR A 124 28.14 -2.37 -0.51
C THR A 124 26.80 -2.72 -1.14
N GLU A 125 26.39 -4.00 -1.14
CA GLU A 125 25.21 -4.48 -1.84
C GLU A 125 24.39 -5.42 -0.95
N SER A 126 23.08 -5.17 -0.86
CA SER A 126 22.16 -5.97 -0.07
C SER A 126 20.85 -6.21 -0.83
N LEU A 127 20.30 -7.41 -0.67
CA LEU A 127 18.93 -7.72 -1.09
C LEU A 127 18.00 -7.61 0.09
N PHE A 128 16.77 -7.13 -0.12
CA PHE A 128 15.78 -7.11 0.94
C PHE A 128 14.43 -7.65 0.48
N LEU A 129 13.79 -8.38 1.37
CA LEU A 129 12.42 -8.86 1.22
C LEU A 129 11.61 -8.39 2.42
N ASN A 130 10.61 -7.55 2.18
CA ASN A 130 9.71 -7.04 3.20
C ASN A 130 8.28 -7.55 2.98
N ALA A 131 7.65 -8.00 4.05
CA ALA A 131 6.23 -8.30 4.12
C ALA A 131 5.58 -7.35 5.13
N ARG A 132 4.55 -6.62 4.70
CA ARG A 132 3.85 -5.67 5.57
C ARG A 132 2.35 -5.75 5.39
N TYR A 133 1.66 -5.43 6.48
CA TYR A 133 0.23 -5.32 6.58
C TYR A 133 -0.15 -3.89 6.94
N LEU A 134 -1.03 -3.32 6.14
CA LEU A 134 -1.65 -2.02 6.39
C LEU A 134 -3.02 -2.28 7.00
N LEU A 135 -3.21 -1.79 8.22
CA LEU A 135 -4.47 -1.82 8.93
C LEU A 135 -5.09 -0.42 8.90
N GLY A 136 -6.10 -0.22 8.05
CA GLY A 136 -6.88 1.01 8.01
C GLY A 136 -7.67 1.22 9.29
N LEU A 137 -7.43 2.35 9.95
CA LEU A 137 -8.12 2.74 11.18
C LEU A 137 -9.37 3.57 10.90
N THR A 138 -9.38 4.31 9.78
CA THR A 138 -10.51 5.11 9.32
C THR A 138 -11.37 4.34 8.32
N ASN A 139 -12.68 4.61 8.33
CA ASN A 139 -13.58 4.06 7.32
C ASN A 139 -13.36 4.74 5.97
N VAL A 140 -13.47 3.98 4.88
CA VAL A 140 -13.43 4.48 3.50
C VAL A 140 -14.75 5.16 3.12
N SER A 141 -15.87 4.75 3.73
CA SER A 141 -17.19 5.33 3.53
C SER A 141 -17.54 6.39 4.58
N ASN A 142 -18.25 7.44 4.16
CA ASN A 142 -18.85 8.47 5.03
C ASN A 142 -20.23 8.06 5.57
N THR A 143 -20.73 6.88 5.20
CA THR A 143 -22.01 6.36 5.66
C THR A 143 -21.83 5.46 6.89
N SER A 144 -22.91 5.12 7.58
CA SER A 144 -22.95 4.26 8.78
C SER A 144 -22.42 2.82 8.59
N THR A 145 -21.91 2.49 7.40
CA THR A 145 -21.29 1.20 7.10
C THR A 145 -19.77 1.31 7.28
N SER A 146 -19.23 0.58 8.26
CA SER A 146 -17.78 0.52 8.50
C SER A 146 -17.10 -0.34 7.43
N ALA A 147 -16.47 0.29 6.46
CA ALA A 147 -15.57 -0.34 5.50
C ALA A 147 -14.15 0.14 5.78
N LYS A 148 -13.30 -0.72 6.33
CA LYS A 148 -11.90 -0.41 6.60
C LYS A 148 -11.02 -1.00 5.50
N GLN A 149 -10.01 -0.25 5.07
CA GLN A 149 -9.03 -0.76 4.12
C GLN A 149 -8.01 -1.64 4.86
N SER A 150 -7.74 -2.82 4.33
CA SER A 150 -6.60 -3.63 4.79
C SER A 150 -5.85 -4.17 3.60
N THR A 151 -4.52 -4.05 3.61
CA THR A 151 -3.70 -4.43 2.46
C THR A 151 -2.45 -5.16 2.92
N PHE A 152 -2.24 -6.38 2.40
CA PHE A 152 -0.97 -7.08 2.49
C PHE A 152 -0.07 -6.69 1.31
N GLN A 153 1.20 -6.42 1.60
CA GLN A 153 2.18 -6.02 0.59
C GLN A 153 3.48 -6.78 0.80
N PHE A 154 4.02 -7.25 -0.32
CA PHE A 154 5.36 -7.81 -0.38
C PHE A 154 6.24 -6.88 -1.20
N THR A 155 7.49 -6.80 -0.84
CA THR A 155 8.47 -5.98 -1.54
C THR A 155 9.77 -6.74 -1.60
N LEU A 156 10.24 -6.99 -2.81
CA LEU A 156 11.60 -7.42 -3.06
C LEU A 156 12.37 -6.20 -3.62
N GLY A 157 13.58 -5.99 -3.13
CA GLY A 157 14.42 -4.91 -3.61
C GLY A 157 15.90 -5.22 -3.47
N TYR A 158 16.68 -4.35 -4.09
CA TYR A 158 18.13 -4.38 -4.13
C TYR A 158 18.64 -3.00 -3.74
N LEU A 159 19.59 -2.98 -2.82
CA LEU A 159 20.30 -1.79 -2.39
C LEU A 159 21.76 -1.94 -2.83
N GLY A 160 22.24 -1.00 -3.64
CA GLY A 160 23.63 -0.94 -4.07
C GLY A 160 24.17 0.45 -3.81
N THR A 161 25.29 0.53 -3.08
CA THR A 161 26.02 1.77 -2.85
C THR A 161 27.19 1.78 -3.84
N PHE A 162 27.18 2.70 -4.81
CA PHE A 162 28.24 2.83 -5.83
C PHE A 162 29.40 3.70 -5.33
#